data_AF-A0A4Y8UXT5-F1
#
_entry.id   AF-A0A4Y8UXT5-F1
#
_cell.length_a   1.000
_cell.length_b   1.000
_cell.length_c   1.000
_cell.angle_alpha   90.00
_cell.angle_beta   90.00
_cell.angle_gamma   90.00
#
_symmetry.space_group_name_H-M   'P 1'
#
loop_
_entity.id
_entity.type
_entity.pdbx_description
1 polymer ?
#
loop_
_entity_poly.entity_id
_entity_poly.type
_entity_poly.pdbx_seq_one_letter_code
_entity_poly.pdbx_strand_id
1 'polypeptide(L)'
;MSSGIDLDYCPKSYFRPEKLEKYLLSKVKGAVLRKKLKALFEAGRHDELRELLNDAALSVADRKALELIHPMFMGGNYLPDTEDSEVEIARISIQSTTFDVTCVYAKPAYGAIHYRVVDEYGGDTLQGPSETTTKSPMTLGEFADFFLTAWPLIDVLDMNFDDDVEGALGFFSADSDFYPDLDLLCRQKVINFYRQR
;
A
#
# COMPACT_ATOMS: atom_id res chain seq x y z
N MET A 1 -1.24 -1.42 -27.59
CA MET A 1 -1.96 -2.55 -26.99
C MET A 1 -2.74 -1.97 -25.83
N SER A 2 -4.07 -1.93 -25.90
CA SER A 2 -4.89 -1.51 -24.75
C SER A 2 -4.64 -2.53 -23.65
N SER A 3 -3.91 -2.15 -22.60
CA SER A 3 -3.76 -2.97 -21.41
C SER A 3 -5.16 -3.30 -20.92
N GLY A 4 -5.46 -4.58 -20.73
CA GLY A 4 -6.79 -5.08 -20.34
C GLY A 4 -7.19 -4.73 -18.91
N ILE A 5 -6.79 -3.54 -18.43
CA ILE A 5 -7.12 -3.01 -17.11
C ILE A 5 -8.57 -2.49 -17.16
N ASP A 6 -9.42 -3.05 -16.30
CA ASP A 6 -10.79 -2.58 -16.14
C ASP A 6 -10.84 -1.41 -15.16
N LEU A 7 -10.83 -0.18 -15.69
CA LEU A 7 -10.91 1.04 -14.87
C LEU A 7 -12.27 1.18 -14.17
N ASP A 8 -13.31 0.56 -14.69
CA ASP A 8 -14.67 0.58 -14.13
C ASP A 8 -14.87 -0.50 -13.05
N TYR A 9 -13.87 -1.38 -12.86
CA TYR A 9 -13.91 -2.40 -11.81
C TYR A 9 -14.14 -1.74 -10.44
N CYS A 10 -15.18 -2.19 -9.76
CA CYS A 10 -15.60 -1.65 -8.47
C CYS A 10 -15.76 -2.80 -7.45
N PRO A 11 -15.05 -2.75 -6.30
CA PRO A 11 -15.23 -3.73 -5.24
C PRO A 11 -16.67 -3.71 -4.71
N LYS A 12 -17.23 -4.88 -4.36
CA LYS A 12 -18.58 -4.94 -3.78
C LYS A 12 -18.66 -4.32 -2.39
N SER A 13 -17.57 -4.39 -1.61
CA SER A 13 -17.43 -3.83 -0.26
C SER A 13 -15.99 -4.03 0.22
N TYR A 14 -15.52 -3.15 1.11
CA TYR A 14 -14.25 -3.33 1.84
C TYR A 14 -14.41 -4.09 3.16
N PHE A 15 -15.62 -4.13 3.73
CA PHE A 15 -15.84 -4.47 5.15
C PHE A 15 -16.27 -5.93 5.36
N ARG A 16 -15.69 -6.86 4.60
CA ARG A 16 -16.02 -8.28 4.75
C ARG A 16 -15.26 -8.90 5.94
N PRO A 17 -15.80 -9.95 6.57
CA PRO A 17 -15.03 -10.73 7.53
C PRO A 17 -13.82 -11.31 6.81
N GLU A 18 -12.62 -10.86 7.18
CA GLU A 18 -11.39 -11.45 6.69
C GLU A 18 -11.14 -12.79 7.38
N LYS A 19 -10.47 -13.71 6.68
CA LYS A 19 -9.86 -14.86 7.35
C LYS A 19 -8.84 -14.34 8.37
N LEU A 20 -8.77 -14.97 9.55
CA LEU A 20 -7.93 -14.51 10.66
C LEU A 20 -6.48 -14.24 10.23
N GLU A 21 -5.91 -15.08 9.37
CA GLU A 21 -4.55 -14.92 8.87
C GLU A 21 -4.39 -13.62 8.05
N LYS A 22 -5.38 -13.27 7.23
CA LYS A 22 -5.37 -12.04 6.42
C LYS A 22 -5.54 -10.80 7.30
N TYR A 23 -6.41 -10.89 8.31
CA TYR A 23 -6.57 -9.85 9.31
C TYR A 23 -5.27 -9.62 10.11
N LEU A 24 -4.60 -10.69 10.53
CA LEU A 24 -3.33 -10.57 11.22
C LEU A 24 -2.24 -9.96 10.33
N LEU A 25 -2.20 -10.31 9.04
CA LEU A 25 -1.29 -9.72 8.06
C LEU A 25 -1.54 -8.22 7.82
N SER A 26 -2.79 -7.77 7.84
CA SER A 26 -3.13 -6.35 7.71
C SER A 26 -2.74 -5.53 8.94
N LYS A 27 -2.57 -6.15 10.11
CA LYS A 27 -2.04 -5.50 11.32
C LYS A 27 -0.52 -5.42 11.36
N VAL A 28 0.20 -6.10 10.46
CA VAL A 28 1.66 -5.99 10.36
C VAL A 28 2.03 -4.73 9.60
N LYS A 29 2.54 -3.74 10.33
CA LYS A 29 2.99 -2.45 9.78
C LYS A 29 4.24 -2.57 8.90
N GLY A 30 5.29 -3.24 9.42
CA GLY A 30 6.60 -3.32 8.78
C GLY A 30 6.55 -3.98 7.41
N ALA A 31 6.96 -3.24 6.38
CA ALA A 31 6.83 -3.62 4.97
C ALA A 31 7.60 -4.90 4.61
N VAL A 32 8.84 -5.03 5.10
CA VAL A 32 9.68 -6.21 4.85
C VAL A 32 9.11 -7.45 5.53
N LEU A 33 8.65 -7.33 6.78
CA LEU A 33 8.03 -8.43 7.51
C LEU A 33 6.72 -8.85 6.83
N ARG A 34 5.87 -7.87 6.47
CA ARG A 34 4.60 -8.12 5.78
C ARG A 34 4.82 -8.85 4.45
N LYS A 35 5.82 -8.44 3.66
CA LYS A 35 6.18 -9.10 2.39
C LYS A 35 6.58 -10.57 2.61
N LYS A 36 7.39 -10.85 3.63
CA LYS A 36 7.79 -12.23 3.98
C LYS A 36 6.58 -13.08 4.40
N LEU A 37 5.72 -12.55 5.26
CA LEU A 37 4.54 -13.27 5.73
C LEU A 37 3.52 -13.52 4.60
N LYS A 38 3.33 -12.54 3.70
CA LYS A 38 2.49 -12.70 2.50
C LYS A 38 3.00 -13.82 1.60
N ALA A 39 4.31 -13.86 1.34
CA ALA A 39 4.91 -14.94 0.55
C ALA A 39 4.72 -16.34 1.19
N LEU A 40 4.79 -16.45 2.52
CA LEU A 40 4.52 -17.71 3.22
C LEU A 40 3.04 -18.11 3.11
N PHE A 41 2.12 -17.15 3.24
CA PHE A 41 0.69 -17.39 3.08
C PHE A 41 0.35 -17.88 1.67
N GLU A 42 0.88 -17.22 0.63
CA GLU A 42 0.70 -17.61 -0.77
C GLU A 42 1.31 -18.97 -1.11
N ALA A 43 2.43 -19.31 -0.47
CA ALA A 43 3.07 -20.63 -0.59
C ALA A 43 2.38 -21.74 0.21
N GLY A 44 1.28 -21.45 0.92
CA GLY A 44 0.57 -22.43 1.76
C GLY A 44 1.35 -22.88 3.00
N ARG A 45 2.42 -22.16 3.39
CA ARG A 45 3.28 -22.47 4.54
C ARG A 45 2.66 -21.94 5.84
N HIS A 46 1.46 -22.41 6.15
CA HIS A 46 0.63 -21.87 7.24
C HIS A 46 1.21 -22.09 8.64
N ASP A 47 2.01 -23.15 8.85
CA ASP A 47 2.63 -23.41 10.15
C ASP A 47 3.71 -22.36 10.48
N GLU A 48 4.61 -22.09 9.53
CA GLU A 48 5.63 -21.03 9.67
C GLU A 48 5.01 -19.64 9.74
N LEU A 49 3.92 -19.41 9.00
CA LEU A 49 3.14 -18.19 9.12
C LEU A 49 2.61 -18.02 10.54
N ARG A 50 2.06 -19.07 11.15
CA ARG A 50 1.50 -19.02 12.51
C ARG A 50 2.57 -18.81 13.56
N GLU A 51 3.72 -19.44 13.44
CA GLU A 51 4.89 -19.19 14.30
C GLU A 51 5.31 -17.73 14.22
N LEU A 52 5.53 -17.23 13.01
CA LEU A 52 5.94 -15.84 12.82
C LEU A 52 4.85 -14.85 13.19
N LEU A 53 3.55 -15.17 13.08
CA LEU A 53 2.46 -14.29 13.52
C LEU A 53 2.33 -14.24 15.05
N ASN A 54 2.60 -15.36 15.74
CA ASN A 54 2.72 -15.39 17.20
C ASN A 54 3.90 -14.53 17.67
N ASP A 55 5.00 -14.53 16.90
CA ASP A 55 6.17 -13.67 17.13
C ASP A 55 6.03 -12.24 16.52
N ALA A 56 5.09 -12.01 15.60
CA ALA A 56 4.91 -10.75 14.86
C ALA A 56 4.35 -9.63 15.74
N ALA A 57 3.96 -9.95 16.97
CA ALA A 57 4.02 -8.99 18.06
C ALA A 57 5.49 -8.65 18.39
N LEU A 58 6.28 -8.23 17.38
CA LEU A 58 7.63 -7.73 17.58
C LEU A 58 7.50 -6.55 18.53
N SER A 59 8.10 -6.71 19.70
CA SER A 59 8.15 -5.65 20.69
C SER A 59 8.78 -4.41 20.06
N VAL A 60 8.53 -3.23 20.63
CA VAL A 60 9.19 -2.00 20.19
C VAL A 60 10.73 -2.15 20.22
N ALA A 61 11.25 -2.98 21.13
CA ALA A 61 12.68 -3.27 21.22
C ALA A 61 13.20 -4.11 20.04
N ASP A 62 12.46 -5.13 19.61
CA ASP A 62 12.86 -5.98 18.48
C ASP A 62 12.81 -5.23 17.16
N ARG A 63 11.83 -4.33 16.98
CA ARG A 63 11.76 -3.44 15.82
C ARG A 63 12.98 -2.53 15.74
N LYS A 64 13.32 -1.86 16.86
CA LYS A 64 14.52 -1.02 16.93
C LYS A 64 15.81 -1.80 16.67
N ALA A 65 15.90 -3.05 17.13
CA ALA A 65 17.06 -3.89 16.84
C ALA A 65 17.19 -4.19 15.33
N LEU A 66 16.08 -4.44 14.62
CA LEU A 66 16.08 -4.62 13.17
C LEU A 66 16.44 -3.33 12.41
N GLU A 67 15.92 -2.18 12.86
CA GLU A 67 16.26 -0.87 12.28
C GLU A 67 17.76 -0.54 12.41
N LEU A 68 18.39 -0.97 13.51
CA LEU A 68 19.84 -0.86 13.71
C LEU A 68 20.65 -1.81 12.81
N ILE A 69 20.07 -2.93 12.40
CA ILE A 69 20.71 -3.90 11.50
C ILE A 69 20.69 -3.37 10.06
N HIS A 70 19.54 -2.87 9.58
CA HIS A 70 19.45 -2.26 8.25
C HIS A 70 18.27 -1.28 8.14
N PRO A 71 18.46 -0.07 7.56
CA PRO A 71 17.40 0.94 7.43
C PRO A 71 16.13 0.46 6.71
N MET A 72 16.23 -0.50 5.79
CA MET A 72 15.06 -1.06 5.09
C MET A 72 13.98 -1.67 5.99
N PHE A 73 14.30 -1.98 7.25
CA PHE A 73 13.34 -2.50 8.22
C PHE A 73 12.48 -1.41 8.87
N MET A 74 12.75 -0.13 8.56
CA MET A 74 11.98 1.04 9.01
C MET A 74 10.62 1.14 8.30
N GLY A 75 10.59 0.81 7.01
CA GLY A 75 9.43 0.99 6.15
C GLY A 75 8.16 0.36 6.68
N GLY A 76 7.10 1.15 6.72
CA GLY A 76 5.78 0.86 7.23
C GLY A 76 5.64 1.00 8.75
N ASN A 77 6.73 0.97 9.53
CA ASN A 77 6.64 1.01 11.00
C ASN A 77 6.13 2.36 11.53
N TYR A 78 6.34 3.43 10.77
CA TYR A 78 5.95 4.80 11.12
C TYR A 78 4.56 5.19 10.62
N LEU A 79 3.87 4.29 9.91
CA LEU A 79 2.47 4.50 9.54
C LEU A 79 1.62 4.72 10.80
N PRO A 80 0.67 5.67 10.78
CA PRO A 80 -0.24 5.88 11.89
C PRO A 80 -1.03 4.59 12.18
N ASP A 81 -1.44 4.41 13.44
CA ASP A 81 -2.35 3.32 13.80
C ASP A 81 -3.66 3.42 13.00
N THR A 82 -4.23 2.26 12.67
CA THR A 82 -5.58 2.18 12.09
C THR A 82 -6.61 2.56 13.14
N GLU A 83 -7.59 3.38 12.77
CA GLU A 83 -8.74 3.65 13.62
C GLU A 83 -9.66 2.42 13.76
N ASP A 84 -10.59 2.46 14.71
CA ASP A 84 -11.61 1.43 14.86
C ASP A 84 -12.42 1.26 13.57
N SER A 85 -12.54 0.02 13.10
CA SER A 85 -13.22 -0.37 11.86
C SER A 85 -12.58 0.14 10.56
N GLU A 86 -11.36 0.67 10.64
CA GLU A 86 -10.59 1.07 9.48
C GLU A 86 -9.87 -0.13 8.84
N VAL A 87 -9.90 -0.20 7.51
CA VAL A 87 -9.34 -1.29 6.71
C VAL A 87 -8.32 -0.71 5.73
N GLU A 88 -7.11 -1.28 5.68
CA GLU A 88 -6.14 -0.97 4.62
C GLU A 88 -6.67 -1.53 3.30
N ILE A 89 -6.97 -0.66 2.33
CA ILE A 89 -7.51 -1.09 1.04
C ILE A 89 -6.45 -1.10 -0.06
N ALA A 90 -5.39 -0.31 0.07
CA ALA A 90 -4.22 -0.40 -0.79
C ALA A 90 -2.98 0.19 -0.13
N ARG A 91 -1.82 -0.14 -0.68
CA ARG A 91 -0.54 0.48 -0.35
C ARG A 91 0.35 0.62 -1.56
N ILE A 92 1.23 1.60 -1.54
CA ILE A 92 2.39 1.68 -2.42
C ILE A 92 3.62 1.66 -1.51
N SER A 93 4.58 0.80 -1.85
CA SER A 93 5.88 0.74 -1.19
C SER A 93 6.95 1.09 -2.20
N ILE A 94 7.90 1.91 -1.79
CA ILE A 94 9.07 2.25 -2.59
C ILE A 94 10.31 1.55 -2.04
N GLN A 95 11.22 1.15 -2.91
CA GLN A 95 12.50 0.53 -2.59
C GLN A 95 13.54 1.61 -2.24
N SER A 96 13.14 2.61 -1.45
CA SER A 96 14.05 3.59 -0.87
C SER A 96 14.91 2.95 0.22
N THR A 97 15.91 3.67 0.71
CA THR A 97 16.77 3.22 1.82
C THR A 97 15.97 2.79 3.04
N THR A 98 14.90 3.52 3.36
CA THR A 98 13.98 3.27 4.47
C THR A 98 12.82 2.37 4.10
N PHE A 99 12.58 2.13 2.81
CA PHE A 99 11.48 1.32 2.28
C PHE A 99 10.09 1.95 2.54
N ASP A 100 9.99 3.26 2.30
CA ASP A 100 8.81 4.05 2.70
C ASP A 100 7.51 3.52 2.08
N VAL A 101 6.42 3.68 2.83
CA VAL A 101 5.09 3.20 2.50
C VAL A 101 4.07 4.33 2.58
N THR A 102 3.19 4.37 1.58
CA THR A 102 1.97 5.17 1.61
C THR A 102 0.77 4.24 1.50
N CYS A 103 -0.21 4.38 2.37
CA CYS A 103 -1.40 3.52 2.42
C CYS A 103 -2.68 4.33 2.20
N VAL A 104 -3.70 3.65 1.68
CA VAL A 104 -5.08 4.14 1.72
C VAL A 104 -5.90 3.27 2.65
N TYR A 105 -6.59 3.92 3.56
CA TYR A 105 -7.52 3.32 4.47
C TYR A 105 -8.96 3.67 4.10
N ALA A 106 -9.88 2.74 4.36
CA ALA A 106 -11.32 2.96 4.26
C ALA A 106 -12.01 2.65 5.57
N LYS A 107 -13.00 3.47 5.93
CA LYS A 107 -13.79 3.34 7.16
C LYS A 107 -15.28 3.53 6.86
N PRO A 108 -16.19 2.76 7.48
CA PRO A 108 -17.62 3.02 7.38
C PRO A 108 -17.99 4.35 8.04
N ALA A 109 -18.75 5.21 7.35
CA ALA A 109 -19.19 6.51 7.85
C ALA A 109 -20.69 6.75 7.51
N TYR A 110 -21.60 6.43 8.44
CA TYR A 110 -23.05 6.68 8.36
C TYR A 110 -23.68 6.63 6.95
N GLY A 111 -23.62 5.47 6.30
CA GLY A 111 -24.18 5.27 4.95
C GLY A 111 -23.26 5.70 3.80
N ALA A 112 -22.00 6.00 4.12
CA ALA A 112 -20.92 6.28 3.20
C ALA A 112 -19.64 5.55 3.64
N ILE A 113 -18.58 5.74 2.86
CA ILE A 113 -17.24 5.22 3.08
C ILE A 113 -16.33 6.43 3.12
N HIS A 114 -15.68 6.64 4.25
CA HIS A 114 -14.60 7.62 4.40
C HIS A 114 -13.28 6.97 4.01
N TYR A 115 -12.44 7.72 3.31
CA TYR A 115 -11.11 7.29 2.93
C TYR A 115 -10.09 8.29 3.44
N ARG A 116 -8.93 7.78 3.85
CA ARG A 116 -7.75 8.62 4.06
C ARG A 116 -6.50 7.98 3.45
N VAL A 117 -5.64 8.83 2.91
CA VAL A 117 -4.29 8.51 2.47
C VAL A 117 -3.33 8.91 3.58
N VAL A 118 -2.40 8.02 3.90
CA VAL A 118 -1.39 8.25 4.94
C VAL A 118 -0.01 7.87 4.41
N ASP A 119 0.99 8.56 4.91
CA ASP A 119 2.40 8.21 4.74
C ASP A 119 3.06 7.97 6.11
N GLU A 120 4.36 7.73 6.09
CA GLU A 120 5.19 7.58 7.29
C GLU A 120 5.60 8.91 7.95
N TYR A 121 5.30 10.04 7.30
CA TYR A 121 5.79 11.36 7.65
C TYR A 121 4.67 12.31 8.11
N GLY A 122 3.56 11.76 8.62
CA GLY A 122 2.46 12.54 9.17
C GLY A 122 1.69 13.37 8.13
N GLY A 123 1.80 13.02 6.86
CA GLY A 123 1.20 13.73 5.73
C GLY A 123 2.14 14.70 5.01
N ASP A 124 3.37 14.89 5.49
CA ASP A 124 4.31 15.86 4.91
C ASP A 124 4.71 15.55 3.45
N THR A 125 4.52 14.31 2.99
CA THR A 125 4.79 13.92 1.59
C THR A 125 3.55 13.94 0.70
N LEU A 126 2.38 14.24 1.27
CA LEU A 126 1.12 14.32 0.53
C LEU A 126 0.94 15.72 -0.05
N GLN A 127 0.53 15.79 -1.32
CA GLN A 127 0.39 17.07 -2.05
C GLN A 127 -1.06 17.39 -2.45
N GLY A 128 -1.92 16.37 -2.54
CA GLY A 128 -3.34 16.51 -2.87
C GLY A 128 -4.27 16.28 -1.68
N PRO A 129 -5.59 16.32 -1.91
CA PRO A 129 -6.57 15.93 -0.89
C PRO A 129 -6.31 14.50 -0.41
N SER A 130 -5.95 14.36 0.85
CA SER A 130 -5.66 13.05 1.47
C SER A 130 -6.91 12.39 2.04
N GLU A 131 -8.05 13.04 2.06
CA GLU A 131 -9.31 12.49 2.58
C GLU A 131 -10.46 12.72 1.60
N THR A 132 -11.40 11.77 1.57
CA THR A 132 -12.64 11.90 0.80
C THR A 132 -13.73 10.97 1.33
N THR A 133 -14.94 11.10 0.81
CA THR A 133 -16.08 10.25 1.20
C THR A 133 -16.96 9.95 0.00
N THR A 134 -17.34 8.68 -0.16
CA THR A 134 -18.23 8.21 -1.24
C THR A 134 -19.35 7.34 -0.69
N LYS A 135 -20.47 7.24 -1.39
CA LYS A 135 -21.61 6.38 -0.97
C LYS A 135 -21.36 4.89 -1.21
N SER A 136 -20.47 4.56 -2.14
CA SER A 136 -20.10 3.21 -2.56
C SER A 136 -18.60 3.15 -2.84
N PRO A 137 -17.98 1.95 -2.85
CA PRO A 137 -16.58 1.79 -3.26
C PRO A 137 -16.28 2.52 -4.57
N MET A 138 -15.11 3.14 -4.65
CA MET A 138 -14.63 3.78 -5.89
C MET A 138 -14.36 2.72 -6.96
N THR A 139 -14.49 3.08 -8.23
CA THR A 139 -13.92 2.28 -9.32
C THR A 139 -12.39 2.28 -9.23
N LEU A 140 -11.72 1.35 -9.93
CA LEU A 140 -10.25 1.33 -9.99
C LEU A 140 -9.69 2.66 -10.50
N GLY A 141 -10.32 3.25 -11.53
CA GLY A 141 -9.91 4.56 -12.07
C GLY A 141 -10.05 5.68 -11.04
N GLU A 142 -11.23 5.81 -10.42
CA GLU A 142 -11.49 6.81 -9.36
C GLU A 142 -10.53 6.65 -8.18
N PHE A 143 -10.31 5.41 -7.76
CA PHE A 143 -9.42 5.08 -6.64
C PHE A 143 -7.97 5.44 -6.95
N ALA A 144 -7.46 5.04 -8.12
CA ALA A 144 -6.09 5.32 -8.51
C ALA A 144 -5.86 6.82 -8.70
N ASP A 145 -6.83 7.55 -9.24
CA ASP A 145 -6.75 9.00 -9.39
C ASP A 145 -6.76 9.69 -8.01
N PHE A 146 -7.62 9.29 -7.08
CA PHE A 146 -7.59 9.79 -5.70
C PHE A 146 -6.23 9.55 -5.04
N PHE A 147 -5.74 8.30 -5.08
CA PHE A 147 -4.51 7.93 -4.39
C PHE A 147 -3.28 8.63 -4.98
N LEU A 148 -3.14 8.64 -6.31
CA LEU A 148 -1.99 9.25 -6.98
C LEU A 148 -2.05 10.79 -7.02
N THR A 149 -3.23 11.38 -6.81
CA THR A 149 -3.34 12.83 -6.56
C THR A 149 -2.90 13.17 -5.14
N ALA A 150 -3.26 12.36 -4.15
CA ALA A 150 -2.85 12.57 -2.77
C ALA A 150 -1.33 12.40 -2.60
N TRP A 151 -0.77 11.34 -3.18
CA TRP A 151 0.67 11.05 -3.12
C TRP A 151 1.26 10.93 -4.54
N PRO A 152 2.09 11.89 -4.98
CA PRO A 152 2.51 12.02 -6.37
C PRO A 152 3.66 11.07 -6.72
N LEU A 153 3.34 9.79 -6.86
CA LEU A 153 4.30 8.73 -7.22
C LEU A 153 5.19 9.11 -8.41
N ILE A 154 4.60 9.69 -9.46
CA ILE A 154 5.34 10.03 -10.69
C ILE A 154 6.42 11.08 -10.41
N ASP A 155 6.11 12.12 -9.63
CA ASP A 155 7.08 13.17 -9.31
C ASP A 155 8.23 12.59 -8.46
N VAL A 156 7.91 11.70 -7.51
CA VAL A 156 8.92 10.98 -6.73
C VAL A 156 9.84 10.16 -7.64
N LEU A 157 9.29 9.44 -8.62
CA LEU A 157 10.10 8.64 -9.55
C LEU A 157 10.95 9.52 -10.48
N ASP A 158 10.36 10.60 -11.02
CA ASP A 158 11.05 11.50 -11.94
C ASP A 158 12.28 12.17 -11.29
N MET A 159 12.15 12.58 -10.02
CA MET A 159 13.24 13.15 -9.25
C MET A 159 14.40 12.18 -8.99
N ASN A 160 14.15 10.87 -9.02
CA ASN A 160 15.14 9.85 -8.66
C ASN A 160 15.78 9.16 -9.86
N PHE A 161 15.05 9.02 -10.98
CA PHE A 161 15.45 8.14 -12.08
C PHE A 161 15.66 8.85 -13.43
N ASP A 162 15.28 10.14 -13.56
CA ASP A 162 15.28 10.84 -14.86
C ASP A 162 14.73 9.90 -15.95
N ASP A 163 15.39 9.67 -17.09
CA ASP A 163 14.86 8.81 -18.16
C ASP A 163 14.95 7.27 -17.91
N ASP A 164 15.41 6.80 -16.74
CA ASP A 164 15.50 5.37 -16.41
C ASP A 164 14.16 4.75 -15.99
N VAL A 165 13.34 4.41 -16.99
CA VAL A 165 12.03 3.78 -16.80
C VAL A 165 12.12 2.42 -16.09
N GLU A 166 13.12 1.61 -16.42
CA GLU A 166 13.27 0.27 -15.82
C GLU A 166 13.63 0.39 -14.34
N GLY A 167 14.55 1.31 -13.99
CA GLY A 167 14.86 1.65 -12.60
C GLY A 167 13.63 2.14 -11.85
N ALA A 168 12.87 3.08 -12.43
CA ALA A 168 11.64 3.60 -11.84
C ALA A 168 10.59 2.50 -11.60
N LEU A 169 10.38 1.59 -12.56
CA LEU A 169 9.46 0.47 -12.42
C LEU A 169 9.93 -0.58 -11.39
N GLY A 170 11.25 -0.74 -11.22
CA GLY A 170 11.84 -1.56 -10.18
C GLY A 170 11.74 -0.94 -8.78
N PHE A 171 11.61 0.39 -8.71
CA PHE A 171 11.65 1.14 -7.46
C PHE A 171 10.35 1.08 -6.66
N PHE A 172 9.21 0.69 -7.23
CA PHE A 172 7.96 0.63 -6.47
C PHE A 172 7.15 -0.64 -6.74
N SER A 173 6.23 -0.90 -5.81
CA SER A 173 5.15 -1.87 -5.96
C SER A 173 3.88 -1.30 -5.35
N ALA A 174 2.75 -1.44 -6.03
CA ALA A 174 1.43 -1.22 -5.44
C ALA A 174 0.78 -2.56 -5.08
N ASP A 175 0.01 -2.59 -3.99
CA ASP A 175 -0.68 -3.79 -3.54
C ASP A 175 -2.09 -3.44 -3.08
N SER A 176 -3.07 -4.21 -3.52
CA SER A 176 -4.44 -4.12 -3.03
C SER A 176 -5.14 -5.46 -3.10
N ASP A 177 -5.77 -5.83 -2.00
CA ASP A 177 -6.65 -6.98 -1.92
C ASP A 177 -8.02 -6.75 -2.59
N PHE A 178 -8.35 -5.48 -2.85
CA PHE A 178 -9.65 -5.08 -3.39
C PHE A 178 -9.56 -4.71 -4.86
N TYR A 179 -8.42 -4.20 -5.32
CA TYR A 179 -8.15 -3.75 -6.68
C TYR A 179 -7.02 -4.58 -7.32
N PRO A 180 -7.33 -5.70 -7.98
CA PRO A 180 -6.32 -6.62 -8.52
C PRO A 180 -5.34 -5.98 -9.51
N ASP A 181 -5.81 -5.02 -10.30
CA ASP A 181 -5.02 -4.38 -11.36
C ASP A 181 -4.35 -3.07 -10.92
N LEU A 182 -4.34 -2.74 -9.62
CA LEU A 182 -3.76 -1.48 -9.13
C LEU A 182 -2.29 -1.32 -9.51
N ASP A 183 -1.45 -2.33 -9.26
CA ASP A 183 -0.02 -2.30 -9.61
C ASP A 183 0.19 -2.13 -11.11
N LEU A 184 -0.58 -2.88 -11.92
CA LEU A 184 -0.51 -2.81 -13.37
C LEU A 184 -0.89 -1.40 -13.87
N LEU A 185 -1.92 -0.79 -13.28
CA LEU A 185 -2.35 0.57 -13.61
C LEU A 185 -1.29 1.61 -13.24
N CYS A 186 -0.71 1.53 -12.03
CA CYS A 186 0.38 2.40 -11.61
C CYS A 186 1.58 2.29 -12.56
N ARG A 187 2.01 1.07 -12.91
CA ARG A 187 3.08 0.84 -13.89
C ARG A 187 2.76 1.43 -15.26
N GLN A 188 1.52 1.26 -15.74
CA GLN A 188 1.09 1.83 -17.02
C GLN A 188 1.13 3.36 -17.01
N LYS A 189 0.71 4.01 -15.92
CA LYS A 189 0.80 5.46 -15.76
C LYS A 189 2.26 5.95 -15.78
N VAL A 190 3.17 5.26 -15.09
CA VAL A 190 4.62 5.56 -15.10
C VAL A 190 5.21 5.42 -16.51
N ILE A 191 4.95 4.30 -17.20
CA ILE A 191 5.41 4.08 -18.58
C ILE A 191 4.88 5.17 -19.52
N ASN A 192 3.61 5.56 -19.36
CA ASN A 192 3.01 6.58 -20.20
C ASN A 192 3.63 7.96 -19.97
N PHE A 193 3.95 8.32 -18.73
CA PHE A 193 4.65 9.55 -18.39
C PHE A 193 6.01 9.63 -19.10
N TYR A 194 6.84 8.60 -18.94
CA TYR A 194 8.17 8.57 -19.55
C TYR A 194 8.17 8.53 -21.08
N ARG A 195 7.14 7.97 -21.70
CA ARG A 195 7.00 7.98 -23.17
C ARG A 195 6.65 9.35 -23.76
N GLN A 196 6.12 10.26 -22.95
CA GLN A 196 5.65 11.57 -23.39
C GLN A 196 6.67 12.68 -23.13
N ARG A 197 7.79 12.34 -22.47
CA ARG A 197 8.95 13.20 -22.24
C ARG A 197 9.80 13.28 -23.50
#